data_AF-A0A3D3EVY6-F1
#
_entry.id   AF-A0A3D3EVY6-F1
#
_cell.length_a   1.000
_cell.length_b   1.000
_cell.length_c   1.000
_cell.angle_alpha   90.00
_cell.angle_beta   90.00
_cell.angle_gamma   90.00
#
_symmetry.space_group_name_H-M   'P 1'
#
loop_
_entity.id
_entity.type
_entity.pdbx_description
1 polymer ?
#
loop_
_entity_poly.entity_id
_entity_poly.type
_entity_poly.pdbx_seq_one_letter_code
_entity_poly.pdbx_strand_id
1 'polypeptide(L)'
;LLWRQLMGGDTIFLTITGVDIDENDTVTFITAAITALLGDWYINLWSIDSSGNFTLISEEDSIPNPKRAHFNKALRTPNNEIVAVGKTLRYIDESMACFYRFSASGDTLATAYYPLDASSPHQEQGA
;
A
#
# COMPACT_ATOMS: atom_id res chain seq x y z
N LEU A 1 18.64 -1.48 7.31
CA LEU A 1 18.44 -2.18 6.02
C LEU A 1 17.89 -3.60 6.17
N LEU A 2 17.89 -4.21 7.37
CA LEU A 2 17.36 -5.56 7.63
C LEU A 2 15.88 -5.74 7.25
N TRP A 3 15.04 -4.72 7.47
CA TRP A 3 13.61 -4.77 7.16
C TRP A 3 13.32 -4.90 5.65
N ARG A 4 14.16 -4.33 4.77
CA ARG A 4 14.01 -4.48 3.31
C ARG A 4 14.26 -5.91 2.87
N GLN A 5 15.26 -6.56 3.47
CA GLN A 5 15.57 -7.96 3.18
C GLN A 5 14.42 -8.89 3.59
N LEU A 6 13.75 -8.60 4.71
CA LEU A 6 12.58 -9.35 5.19
C LEU A 6 11.32 -9.14 4.34
N MET A 7 11.20 -8.04 3.59
CA MET A 7 9.98 -7.63 2.91
C MET A 7 10.02 -7.74 1.38
N GLY A 8 11.05 -8.39 0.81
CA GLY A 8 11.17 -8.54 -0.65
C GLY A 8 12.59 -8.46 -1.20
N GLY A 9 13.62 -8.37 -0.35
CA GLY A 9 15.01 -8.30 -0.77
C GLY A 9 15.45 -6.93 -1.30
N ASP A 10 16.68 -6.85 -1.79
CA ASP A 10 17.28 -5.59 -2.25
C ASP A 10 16.92 -5.23 -3.72
N THR A 11 16.12 -6.07 -4.39
CA THR A 11 15.78 -5.98 -5.82
C THR A 11 14.41 -5.38 -6.10
N ILE A 12 13.55 -5.25 -5.09
CA ILE A 12 12.20 -4.71 -5.21
C ILE A 12 12.18 -3.30 -4.63
N PHE A 13 11.69 -2.33 -5.41
CA PHE A 13 11.40 -1.01 -4.86
C PHE A 13 10.05 -1.06 -4.15
N LEU A 14 10.10 -0.87 -2.84
CA LEU A 14 8.93 -0.85 -1.96
C LEU A 14 8.63 0.59 -1.54
N THR A 15 7.34 0.90 -1.48
CA THR A 15 6.83 2.07 -0.75
C THR A 15 6.36 1.63 0.63
N ILE A 16 6.48 2.53 1.60
CA ILE A 16 5.97 2.36 2.96
C ILE A 16 5.00 3.49 3.25
N THR A 17 3.83 3.14 3.78
CA THR A 17 2.83 4.10 4.22
C THR A 17 2.42 3.76 5.64
N GLY A 18 2.74 4.64 6.58
CA GLY A 18 2.29 4.51 7.97
C GLY A 18 0.77 4.62 8.07
N VAL A 19 0.18 3.81 8.95
CA VAL A 19 -1.27 3.80 9.23
C VAL A 19 -1.53 4.51 10.55
N ASP A 20 -0.96 3.99 11.64
CA ASP A 20 -1.12 4.49 13.00
C ASP A 20 -0.06 3.90 13.95
N ILE A 21 -0.07 4.39 15.18
CA ILE A 21 0.67 3.86 16.33
C ILE A 21 -0.34 3.68 17.45
N ASP A 22 -0.40 2.49 18.03
CA ASP A 22 -1.32 2.19 19.13
C ASP A 22 -0.73 2.54 20.51
N GLU A 23 -1.52 2.29 21.55
CA GLU A 23 -1.16 2.53 22.96
C GLU A 23 -0.01 1.64 23.48
N ASN A 24 0.38 0.60 22.75
CA ASN A 24 1.47 -0.31 23.07
C ASN A 24 2.75 -0.01 22.27
N ASP A 25 2.83 1.18 21.65
CA ASP A 25 3.88 1.59 20.72
C ASP A 25 4.02 0.66 19.51
N THR A 26 2.94 -0.02 19.12
CA THR A 26 2.92 -0.86 17.92
C THR A 26 2.57 -0.01 16.71
N VAL A 27 3.49 0.05 15.74
CA VAL A 27 3.31 0.81 14.51
C VAL A 27 2.70 -0.10 13.44
N THR A 28 1.55 0.29 12.88
CA THR A 28 0.98 -0.37 11.70
C THR A 28 1.38 0.38 10.43
N PHE A 29 1.75 -0.35 9.39
CA PHE A 29 2.11 0.24 8.10
C PHE A 29 1.80 -0.70 6.93
N ILE A 30 1.75 -0.12 5.74
CA ILE A 30 1.52 -0.82 4.48
C ILE A 30 2.83 -0.83 3.70
N THR A 31 3.20 -1.96 3.12
CA THR A 31 4.20 -2.02 2.06
C THR A 31 3.55 -2.34 0.72
N ALA A 32 3.99 -1.64 -0.33
CA ALA A 32 3.53 -1.90 -1.68
C ALA A 32 4.68 -1.81 -2.68
N ALA A 33 4.86 -2.87 -3.47
CA ALA A 33 5.87 -2.92 -4.53
C ALA A 33 5.47 -1.98 -5.68
N ILE A 34 6.42 -1.11 -6.09
CA ILE A 34 6.22 -0.14 -7.19
C ILE A 34 7.03 -0.46 -8.43
N THR A 35 8.18 -1.14 -8.30
CA THR A 35 8.98 -1.60 -9.43
C THR A 35 9.65 -2.92 -9.10
N ALA A 36 9.24 -3.98 -9.81
CA ALA A 36 10.00 -5.21 -10.00
C ALA A 36 9.90 -5.60 -11.49
N LEU A 37 11.02 -6.00 -12.07
CA LEU A 37 11.14 -6.30 -13.51
C LEU A 37 10.31 -7.54 -13.91
N LEU A 38 10.07 -8.47 -12.97
CA LEU A 38 9.27 -9.69 -13.14
C LEU A 38 8.73 -10.12 -11.75
N GLY A 39 7.49 -10.63 -11.67
CA GLY A 39 6.94 -11.26 -10.46
C GLY A 39 5.51 -10.83 -10.11
N ASP A 40 4.86 -11.63 -9.26
CA ASP A 40 3.58 -11.27 -8.64
C ASP A 40 3.81 -10.16 -7.60
N TRP A 41 3.12 -9.04 -7.74
CA TRP A 41 3.26 -7.89 -6.84
C TRP A 41 2.15 -7.95 -5.81
N TYR A 42 2.49 -7.70 -4.56
CA TYR A 42 1.52 -7.72 -3.47
C TYR A 42 1.59 -6.46 -2.62
N ILE A 43 0.45 -6.09 -2.04
CA ILE A 43 0.34 -5.14 -0.94
C ILE A 43 0.36 -5.97 0.34
N ASN A 44 1.15 -5.54 1.31
CA ASN A 44 1.23 -6.23 2.60
C ASN A 44 0.95 -5.26 3.74
N LEU A 45 0.21 -5.72 4.74
CA LEU A 45 -0.04 -4.99 5.98
C LEU A 45 0.84 -5.58 7.07
N TRP A 46 1.54 -4.70 7.78
CA TRP A 46 2.53 -5.08 8.78
C TRP A 46 2.28 -4.34 10.08
N SER A 47 2.75 -4.95 11.17
CA SER A 47 3.04 -4.26 12.41
C SER A 47 4.49 -4.44 12.82
N ILE A 48 5.02 -3.46 13.55
CA ILE A 48 6.27 -3.56 14.31
C ILE A 48 6.00 -3.14 15.74
N ASP A 49 6.32 -4.01 16.69
CA ASP A 49 6.13 -3.74 18.12
C ASP A 49 7.30 -2.91 18.71
N SER A 50 7.17 -2.54 19.98
CA SER A 50 8.19 -1.77 20.71
C SER A 50 9.53 -2.50 20.87
N SER A 51 9.57 -3.81 20.67
CA SER A 51 10.77 -4.64 20.67
C SER A 51 11.40 -4.79 19.28
N GLY A 52 10.77 -4.22 18.24
CA GLY A 52 11.22 -4.31 16.86
C GLY A 52 10.83 -5.61 16.15
N ASN A 53 9.90 -6.39 16.71
CA ASN A 53 9.42 -7.61 16.06
C ASN A 53 8.40 -7.25 14.99
N PHE A 54 8.63 -7.75 13.77
CA PHE A 54 7.72 -7.58 12.66
C PHE A 54 6.69 -8.70 12.62
N THR A 55 5.42 -8.34 12.45
CA THR A 55 4.33 -9.28 12.21
C THR A 55 3.61 -8.91 10.92
N LEU A 56 3.50 -9.87 10.00
CA LEU A 56 2.66 -9.73 8.83
C LEU A 56 1.20 -9.91 9.27
N ILE A 57 0.37 -8.90 9.00
CA ILE A 57 -1.05 -8.87 9.37
C ILE A 57 -1.88 -9.49 8.25
N SER A 58 -1.64 -9.08 7.01
CA SER A 58 -2.27 -9.69 5.83
C SER A 58 -1.77 -11.13 5.63
N GLU A 59 -2.56 -12.00 5.02
CA GLU A 59 -2.02 -13.28 4.56
C GLU A 59 -0.96 -13.04 3.47
N GLU A 60 0.12 -13.83 3.47
CA GLU A 60 1.18 -13.71 2.48
C GLU A 60 0.61 -13.86 1.06
N ASP A 61 1.03 -12.99 0.14
CA ASP A 61 0.60 -12.99 -1.26
C ASP A 61 -0.93 -12.88 -1.49
N SER A 62 -1.68 -12.39 -0.49
CA SER A 62 -3.15 -12.35 -0.54
C SER A 62 -3.75 -11.11 -1.20
N ILE A 63 -2.99 -10.02 -1.35
CA ILE A 63 -3.48 -8.76 -1.91
C ILE A 63 -2.70 -8.41 -3.18
N PRO A 64 -3.17 -8.84 -4.37
CA PRO A 64 -2.49 -8.53 -5.62
C PRO A 64 -2.38 -7.02 -5.87
N ASN A 65 -1.22 -6.59 -6.34
CA ASN A 65 -0.89 -5.23 -6.71
C ASN A 65 -0.46 -5.09 -8.20
N PRO A 66 -1.16 -5.68 -9.18
CA PRO A 66 -0.76 -5.63 -10.58
C PRO A 66 -0.77 -4.21 -11.16
N LYS A 67 -1.46 -3.27 -10.50
CA LYS A 67 -1.57 -1.87 -10.90
C LYS A 67 -0.54 -0.96 -10.22
N ARG A 68 0.43 -1.52 -9.48
CA ARG A 68 1.52 -0.78 -8.82
C ARG A 68 1.01 0.35 -7.93
N ALA A 69 -0.06 0.08 -7.20
CA ALA A 69 -0.61 1.01 -6.21
C ALA A 69 0.46 1.32 -5.17
N HIS A 70 0.56 2.60 -4.82
CA HIS A 70 1.35 3.10 -3.70
C HIS A 70 0.56 4.19 -2.99
N PHE A 71 0.66 4.20 -1.66
CA PHE A 71 -0.25 4.99 -0.84
C PHE A 71 0.47 6.23 -0.31
N ASN A 72 -0.13 7.39 -0.51
CA ASN A 72 0.37 8.64 0.05
C ASN A 72 -0.10 8.83 1.49
N LYS A 73 -1.25 8.23 1.82
CA LYS A 73 -1.84 8.29 3.15
C LYS A 73 -2.61 7.03 3.46
N ALA A 74 -2.47 6.55 4.69
CA ALA A 74 -3.32 5.55 5.27
C ALA A 74 -3.76 5.97 6.67
N LEU A 75 -4.88 5.44 7.15
CA LEU A 75 -5.40 5.70 8.48
C LEU A 75 -6.24 4.53 8.96
N ARG A 76 -6.20 4.27 10.28
CA ARG A 76 -7.13 3.36 10.94
C ARG A 76 -8.43 4.09 11.26
N THR A 77 -9.54 3.45 10.97
CA THR A 77 -10.88 3.93 11.29
C THR A 77 -11.28 3.51 12.70
N PRO A 78 -12.32 4.11 13.32
CA PRO A 78 -12.81 3.68 14.64
C PRO A 78 -13.29 2.22 14.71
N ASN A 79 -13.63 1.60 13.57
CA ASN A 79 -14.01 0.19 13.49
C ASN A 79 -12.81 -0.74 13.22
N ASN A 80 -11.58 -0.25 13.41
CA ASN A 80 -10.32 -0.94 13.11
C ASN A 80 -10.07 -1.30 11.64
N GLU A 81 -10.93 -0.92 10.69
CA GLU A 81 -10.61 -0.98 9.26
C GLU A 81 -9.50 0.01 8.92
N ILE A 82 -8.71 -0.32 7.89
CA ILE A 82 -7.63 0.54 7.40
C ILE A 82 -8.03 1.10 6.05
N VAL A 83 -7.98 2.42 5.91
CA VAL A 83 -8.25 3.11 4.64
C VAL A 83 -6.95 3.67 4.12
N ALA A 84 -6.64 3.40 2.86
CA ALA A 84 -5.46 3.91 2.17
C ALA A 84 -5.83 4.59 0.87
N VAL A 85 -5.22 5.75 0.61
CA VAL A 85 -5.38 6.51 -0.62
C VAL A 85 -4.03 6.79 -1.26
N GLY A 86 -4.00 6.70 -2.57
CA GLY A 86 -2.73 6.66 -3.29
C GLY A 86 -2.86 6.92 -4.77
N LYS A 87 -1.79 6.59 -5.47
CA LYS A 87 -1.72 6.57 -6.92
C LYS A 87 -1.51 5.15 -7.40
N THR A 88 -2.02 4.86 -8.59
CA THR A 88 -1.89 3.57 -9.26
C THR A 88 -1.90 3.80 -10.76
N LEU A 89 -1.71 2.74 -11.54
CA LEU A 89 -1.65 2.79 -12.98
C LEU A 89 -2.85 2.07 -13.60
N ARG A 90 -3.46 2.68 -14.62
CA ARG A 90 -4.44 2.00 -15.49
C ARG A 90 -3.74 1.15 -16.54
N TYR A 91 -2.73 1.77 -17.15
CA TYR A 91 -1.75 1.24 -18.08
C TYR A 91 -0.38 1.82 -17.68
N ILE A 92 0.72 1.37 -18.31
CA ILE A 92 2.08 1.78 -17.93
C ILE A 92 2.24 3.30 -17.81
N ASP A 93 1.52 4.08 -18.61
CA ASP A 93 1.67 5.54 -18.70
C ASP A 93 0.46 6.34 -18.17
N GLU A 94 -0.59 5.69 -17.65
CA GLU A 94 -1.82 6.38 -17.24
C GLU A 94 -2.01 6.29 -15.72
N SER A 95 -1.70 7.38 -15.02
CA SER A 95 -1.88 7.51 -13.57
C SER A 95 -3.35 7.68 -13.20
N MET A 96 -3.75 7.03 -12.09
CA MET A 96 -5.06 7.16 -11.47
C MET A 96 -4.91 7.33 -9.96
N ALA A 97 -5.86 7.99 -9.31
CA ALA A 97 -5.97 7.89 -7.87
C ALA A 97 -6.62 6.55 -7.49
N CYS A 98 -6.20 5.97 -6.37
CA CYS A 98 -6.79 4.76 -5.82
C CYS A 98 -7.20 4.94 -4.37
N PHE A 99 -8.22 4.19 -3.99
CA PHE A 99 -8.70 4.02 -2.62
C PHE A 99 -8.76 2.53 -2.33
N TYR A 100 -8.22 2.13 -1.19
CA TYR A 100 -8.29 0.78 -0.67
C TYR A 100 -8.85 0.84 0.75
N ARG A 101 -9.66 -0.16 1.08
CA ARG A 101 -10.15 -0.40 2.42
C ARG A 101 -9.87 -1.84 2.81
N PHE A 102 -9.14 -2.00 3.89
CA PHE A 102 -8.72 -3.28 4.43
C PHE A 102 -9.43 -3.56 5.77
N SER A 103 -9.63 -4.83 6.08
CA SER A 103 -10.04 -5.27 7.41
C SER A 103 -8.89 -5.09 8.39
N ALA A 104 -9.18 -5.24 9.69
CA ALA A 104 -8.15 -5.26 10.72
C ALA A 104 -7.17 -6.44 10.58
N SER A 105 -7.61 -7.54 9.96
CA SER A 105 -6.83 -8.74 9.63
C SER A 105 -6.14 -8.66 8.26
N GLY A 106 -6.24 -7.54 7.57
CA GLY A 106 -5.53 -7.33 6.30
C GLY A 106 -6.24 -7.81 5.04
N ASP A 107 -7.51 -8.22 5.11
CA ASP A 107 -8.30 -8.58 3.93
C ASP A 107 -8.70 -7.33 3.14
N THR A 108 -8.73 -7.40 1.82
CA THR A 108 -9.25 -6.30 1.00
C THR A 108 -10.78 -6.30 1.02
N LEU A 109 -11.38 -5.29 1.66
CA LEU A 109 -12.83 -5.13 1.78
C LEU A 109 -13.43 -4.34 0.61
N ALA A 110 -12.72 -3.33 0.12
CA ALA A 110 -13.16 -2.52 -1.01
C ALA A 110 -11.98 -1.85 -1.73
N THR A 111 -12.14 -1.64 -3.04
CA THR A 111 -11.23 -0.82 -3.84
C THR A 111 -12.00 0.11 -4.77
N ALA A 112 -11.47 1.31 -5.00
CA ALA A 112 -11.99 2.24 -5.99
C ALA A 112 -10.85 2.92 -6.74
N TYR A 113 -11.08 3.22 -8.02
CA TYR A 113 -10.10 3.83 -8.91
C TYR A 113 -10.72 5.04 -9.59
N TYR A 114 -9.96 6.13 -9.62
CA TYR A 114 -10.40 7.40 -10.18
C TYR A 114 -9.42 7.78 -11.30
N PRO A 115 -9.75 7.47 -12.56
CA PRO A 115 -8.93 7.87 -13.70
C PRO A 115 -8.92 9.39 -13.84
N LEU A 116 -7.88 9.92 -14.48
CA LEU A 116 -7.84 11.33 -14.84
C LEU A 116 -9.01 11.67 -15.75
N ASP A 117 -9.65 12.81 -15.51
CA ASP A 117 -10.69 13.31 -16.39
C ASP A 117 -10.06 13.78 -17.71
N ALA A 118 -10.30 13.02 -18.77
CA ALA A 118 -9.81 13.32 -20.11
C ALA A 118 -10.37 14.64 -20.68
N SER A 119 -11.43 15.18 -20.09
CA SER A 119 -12.03 16.47 -20.47
C SER A 119 -11.52 17.66 -19.65
N SER A 120 -10.69 17.42 -18.63
CA SER A 120 -10.15 18.50 -17.79
C SER A 120 -9.16 19.36 -18.58
N PRO A 121 -9.34 20.70 -18.62
CA PRO A 121 -8.36 21.61 -19.21
C PRO A 121 -7.06 21.72 -18.38
N HIS A 122 -7.04 21.11 -17.19
CA HIS A 122 -5.89 21.07 -16.29
C HIS A 122 -5.34 19.65 -16.13
N GLN A 123 -5.28 18.87 -17.22
CA GLN A 123 -4.53 17.61 -17.18
C GLN A 123 -3.13 17.88 -16.63
N GLU A 124 -2.82 17.32 -15.46
CA GLU A 124 -1.47 17.33 -14.92
C GLU A 124 -0.57 16.61 -15.94
N GLN A 125 0.20 17.37 -16.72
CA GLN A 125 1.36 16.83 -17.40
C GLN A 125 2.28 16.36 -16.28
N GLY A 126 2.43 15.03 -16.15
CA GLY A 126 3.09 14.39 -15.01
C GLY A 126 4.41 15.06 -14.63
N ALA A 127 4.64 15.16 -13.31
CA ALA A 127 5.93 15.53 -12.73
C ALA A 127 7.02 14.50 -13.04
#